data_AF-A0A946BU33-F1
#
_entry.id   AF-A0A946BU33-F1
#
_cell.length_a   1.000
_cell.length_b   1.000
_cell.length_c   1.000
_cell.angle_alpha   90.00
_cell.angle_beta   90.00
_cell.angle_gamma   90.00
#
_symmetry.space_group_name_H-M   'P 1'
#
loop_
_entity.id
_entity.type
_entity.pdbx_description
1 polymer ?
#
loop_
_entity_poly.entity_id
_entity_poly.type
_entity_poly.pdbx_seq_one_letter_code
_entity_poly.pdbx_strand_id
1 'polypeptide(L)' 'MNSFLGTYNISLDDKGRLNVPAKFRGALEQSGPQLVVCVMDNYLVVFPQNEWAENETKLSELNAFD' A
#
# COMPACT_ATOMS: atom_id res chain seq x y z
N MET A 1 -2.79 17.95 -0.31
CA MET A 1 -1.69 17.10 0.19
C MET A 1 -2.15 15.66 0.07
N ASN A 2 -1.56 14.89 -0.85
CA ASN A 2 -1.79 13.45 -0.97
C ASN A 2 -0.65 12.74 -0.23
N SER A 3 -0.83 12.47 1.06
CA SER A 3 0.18 11.81 1.87
C SER A 3 -0.48 10.77 2.77
N PHE A 4 0.08 9.56 2.78
CA PHE A 4 -0.31 8.48 3.67
C PHE A 4 0.40 8.63 5.03
N LEU A 5 0.08 9.69 5.77
CA LEU A 5 0.66 9.95 7.09
C LEU A 5 -0.38 9.81 8.20
N GLY A 6 0.00 9.12 9.27
CA GLY A 6 -0.77 8.95 10.49
C GLY A 6 -1.09 7.48 10.81
N THR A 7 -1.52 7.25 12.04
CA THR A 7 -1.85 5.92 12.57
C THR A 7 -3.31 5.90 13.00
N TYR A 8 -4.04 4.85 12.63
CA TYR A 8 -5.46 4.70 12.91
C TYR A 8 -5.72 3.30 13.44
N ASN A 9 -6.46 3.19 14.54
CA ASN A 9 -6.94 1.91 15.04
C ASN A 9 -8.27 1.58 14.36
N ILE A 10 -8.30 0.48 13.62
CA ILE A 10 -9.46 0.01 12.87
C ILE A 10 -9.67 -1.47 13.19
N SER A 11 -10.90 -1.85 13.48
CA SER A 11 -11.28 -3.26 13.63
C SER A 11 -11.57 -3.89 12.27
N LEU A 12 -11.23 -5.16 12.13
CA LEU A 12 -11.62 -5.96 10.98
C LEU A 12 -13.06 -6.42 11.12
N ASP A 13 -13.77 -6.53 10.00
CA ASP A 13 -15.07 -7.21 9.97
C ASP A 13 -14.91 -8.75 9.96
N ASP A 14 -16.04 -9.46 10.05
CA ASP A 14 -16.08 -10.93 10.07
C ASP A 14 -15.49 -11.59 8.80
N LYS A 15 -15.25 -10.81 7.74
CA LYS A 15 -14.67 -11.25 6.48
C LYS A 15 -13.21 -10.81 6.32
N GLY A 16 -12.61 -10.26 7.38
CA GLY A 16 -11.23 -9.78 7.37
C GLY A 16 -11.03 -8.49 6.57
N ARG A 17 -12.09 -7.73 6.28
CA ARG A 17 -11.98 -6.45 5.58
C ARG A 17 -11.70 -5.35 6.59
N LEU A 18 -10.93 -4.36 6.16
CA LEU A 18 -10.67 -3.14 6.93
C LEU A 18 -11.29 -1.93 6.23
N ASN A 19 -11.89 -1.04 7.02
CA ASN A 19 -12.36 0.25 6.51
C ASN A 19 -11.18 1.21 6.40
N VAL A 20 -10.82 1.61 5.18
CA VAL A 20 -9.75 2.59 4.98
C VAL A 20 -10.11 3.93 5.65
N PRO A 21 -9.20 4.54 6.44
CA PRO A 21 -9.40 5.86 7.05
C PRO A 21 -9.78 6.91 6.01
N ALA A 22 -10.72 7.80 6.35
CA ALA A 22 -11.22 8.81 5.42
C ALA A 22 -10.10 9.70 4.83
N LYS A 23 -9.04 9.98 5.60
CA LYS A 23 -7.89 10.77 5.12
C LYS A 23 -7.10 10.11 3.99
N PHE A 24 -7.15 8.79 3.87
CA PHE A 24 -6.41 8.02 2.87
C PHE A 24 -7.23 7.74 1.61
N ARG A 25 -8.57 7.83 1.68
CA ARG A 25 -9.46 7.52 0.55
C ARG A 25 -9.18 8.38 -0.68
N GLY A 26 -9.05 9.70 -0.50
CA GLY A 26 -8.79 10.60 -1.61
C GLY A 26 -7.44 10.34 -2.30
N ALA A 27 -6.43 9.87 -1.57
CA ALA A 27 -5.15 9.47 -2.15
C ALA A 27 -5.28 8.16 -2.94
N LEU A 28 -6.00 7.16 -2.38
CA LEU A 28 -6.22 5.88 -3.07
C LEU A 28 -7.10 6.01 -4.33
N GLU A 29 -8.13 6.84 -4.29
CA GLU A 29 -9.02 7.09 -5.45
C GLU A 29 -8.23 7.64 -6.64
N GLN A 30 -7.19 8.44 -6.39
CA GLN A 30 -6.31 8.98 -7.44
C GLN A 30 -5.35 7.92 -8.00
N SER A 31 -4.96 6.93 -7.19
CA SER A 31 -4.02 5.87 -7.60
C SER A 31 -4.69 4.70 -8.32
N GLY A 32 -6.02 4.65 -8.35
CA GLY A 32 -6.79 3.64 -9.07
C GLY A 32 -7.28 2.48 -8.20
N PRO A 33 -8.05 1.54 -8.79
CA PRO A 33 -8.80 0.54 -8.03
C PRO A 33 -7.97 -0.67 -7.57
N GLN A 34 -6.74 -0.82 -8.06
CA GLN A 34 -5.90 -1.99 -7.81
C GLN A 34 -4.83 -1.69 -6.77
N LEU A 35 -4.68 -2.60 -5.81
CA LEU A 35 -3.71 -2.53 -4.73
C LEU A 35 -2.88 -3.81 -4.72
N VAL A 36 -1.58 -3.65 -4.47
CA VAL A 36 -0.64 -4.73 -4.21
C VAL A 36 -0.44 -4.84 -2.71
N VAL A 37 -0.55 -6.06 -2.18
CA VAL A 37 -0.36 -6.34 -0.75
C VAL A 37 0.86 -7.24 -0.59
N CYS A 38 1.84 -6.76 0.17
CA CYS A 38 3.05 -7.50 0.52
C CYS A 38 2.98 -7.91 1.99
N VAL A 39 3.34 -9.16 2.27
CA VAL A 39 3.48 -9.65 3.64
C VAL A 39 4.90 -9.37 4.11
N MET A 40 5.02 -8.73 5.27
CA MET A 40 6.27 -8.60 6.02
C MET A 40 6.08 -9.24 7.40
N ASP A 41 7.18 -9.52 8.10
CA ASP A 41 7.25 -10.32 9.34
C ASP A 41 5.96 -10.37 10.16
N ASN A 42 5.46 -9.21 10.60
CA ASN A 42 4.27 -9.11 11.44
C ASN A 42 3.28 -8.04 10.99
N TYR A 43 3.39 -7.58 9.74
CA TYR A 43 2.52 -6.54 9.19
C TYR A 43 2.37 -6.67 7.68
N LEU A 44 1.30 -6.09 7.16
CA LEU A 44 1.06 -5.99 5.72
C LEU A 44 1.46 -4.60 5.25
N VAL A 45 2.12 -4.53 4.10
CA VAL A 45 2.35 -3.28 3.38
C VAL A 45 1.48 -3.29 2.14
N VAL A 46 0.84 -2.16 1.87
CA VAL A 46 -0.06 -2.00 0.73
C VAL A 46 0.45 -0.87 -0.14
N PHE A 47 0.62 -1.15 -1.43
CA PHE A 47 1.02 -0.19 -2.43
C PHE A 47 -0.08 -0.05 -3.47
N PRO A 48 -0.32 1.16 -4.00
CA PRO A 48 -1.03 1.29 -5.25
C PRO A 48 -0.25 0.65 -6.40
N GLN A 49 -0.96 0.13 -7.41
CA GLN A 49 -0.36 -0.60 -8.52
C GLN A 49 0.71 0.19 -9.28
N ASN A 50 0.49 1.50 -9.49
CA ASN A 50 1.43 2.37 -10.19
C ASN A 50 2.74 2.55 -9.41
N GLU A 51 2.66 2.74 -8.09
CA GLU A 51 3.84 2.87 -7.22
C GLU A 51 4.62 1.54 -7.15
N TRP A 52 3.90 0.41 -7.12
CA TRP A 52 4.53 -0.90 -7.16
C TRP A 52 5.34 -1.11 -8.45
N ALA A 53 4.79 -0.75 -9.61
CA ALA A 53 5.49 -0.87 -10.90
C ALA A 53 6.79 -0.04 -10.95
N GLU A 54 6.80 1.14 -10.33
CA GLU A 54 8.03 1.94 -10.19
C GLU A 54 9.05 1.25 -9.28
N ASN A 55 8.59 0.64 -8.18
CA ASN A 55 9.47 -0.09 -7.26
C ASN A 55 10.06 -1.34 -7.91
N GLU A 56 9.27 -2.09 -8.69
CA GLU A 56 9.76 -3.24 -9.47
C GLU A 56 10.86 -2.82 -10.44
N THR A 57 10.68 -1.68 -11.12
CA THR A 57 11.70 -1.13 -12.02
C THR A 57 13.00 -0.84 -11.26
N LYS A 58 12.92 -0.11 -10.15
CA LYS A 58 14.09 0.21 -9.30
C LYS A 58 14.77 -1.05 -8.75
N LEU A 59 13.99 -2.07 -8.37
CA LEU A 59 14.51 -3.36 -7.91
C LEU A 59 15.21 -4.13 -9.02
N SER A 60 14.73 -4.06 -10.25
CA SER A 60 15.39 -4.71 -11.40
C SER A 60 16.73 -4.07 -11.76
N GLU A 61 16.91 -2.78 -11.43
CA GLU A 61 18.15 -2.03 -11.63
C GLU A 61 19.17 -2.23 -10.50
N LEU A 62 18.73 -2.77 -9.36
CA LEU A 62 19.63 -3.16 -8.28
C LEU A 62 20.39 -4.43 -8.67
N ASN A 63 21.70 -4.30 -8.74
CA ASN A 63 22.60 -5.40 -9.07
C ASN A 63 22.48 -6.47 -7.98
N ALA A 64 21.92 -7.64 -8.31
CA ALA A 64 21.66 -8.71 -7.33
C ALA A 64 22.91 -9.40 -6.76
N PHE A 65 24.11 -8.91 -7.12
CA PHE A 65 25.40 -9.50 -6.81
C PHE A 65 26.41 -8.51 -6.20
N ASP A 66 25.98 -7.30 -5.82
CA ASP A 66 26.73 -6.38 -4.95
C ASP A 66 26.22 -6.44 -3.50
#